data_AF-A0AAW6RJJ6-F1
#
_entry.id   AF-A0AAW6RJJ6-F1
#
_cell.length_a   1.000
_cell.length_b   1.000
_cell.length_c   1.000
_cell.angle_alpha   90.00
_cell.angle_beta   90.00
_cell.angle_gamma   90.00
#
_symmetry.space_group_name_H-M   'P 1'
#
loop_
_entity.id
_entity.type
_entity.pdbx_description
1 polymer ?
#
loop_
_entity_poly.entity_id
_entity_poly.type
_entity_poly.pdbx_seq_one_letter_code
_entity_poly.pdbx_strand_id
1 'polypeptide(L)'
;MRLTRHLQIRRWPRALAVSALTFALATTSLIAASPPTARGFAEDICYTPGAPPHSCGPLPVICPPNNPNDPLCGARAFLRYAYTLRQPLGGRSLVHTDSTYIMARKVGFSVQDAYWIAAYSEATDLGTFVPRDMRGNPVPNAKTLTTKDIGGLVRTHFATGGFLFHFLPTMRGPRAPQPNGLRPNVNDPRHEVMLTHVRKWAMDGPGSAAPLCTGGFTNRTAAGDYATGATCYGGKQPVPINGQYSLVDPIDLPFQNMTGRQVISGSVTSDRFDSYVGKQSANARTGIYIHALGDRISHHVCTDEGRITPPTPRQRAFDIDLLVPGCDQGPHAVRHEFETGVHFDELKPQDRTTAATLSLVYDELVNFARLRGTLDPSATTPAAKSAVVTNGLLPALQRRNPEARLRAVTSAGCRLGVPAFPGNPVC
;
A
#
# COMPACT_ATOMS: atom_id res chain seq x y z
N MET A 1 43.86 -6.23 -32.46
CA MET A 1 43.77 -6.04 -31.00
C MET A 1 42.54 -6.75 -30.47
N ARG A 2 42.70 -7.88 -29.77
CA ARG A 2 41.63 -8.60 -29.06
C ARG A 2 41.61 -8.11 -27.61
N LEU A 3 40.47 -7.61 -27.15
CA LEU A 3 40.23 -7.25 -25.75
C LEU A 3 39.49 -8.38 -25.05
N THR A 4 40.21 -9.17 -24.25
CA THR A 4 39.66 -10.14 -23.31
C THR A 4 39.28 -9.41 -22.00
N ARG A 5 37.99 -9.32 -21.71
CA ARG A 5 37.49 -8.89 -20.38
C ARG A 5 37.57 -10.07 -19.40
N HIS A 6 38.44 -9.96 -18.40
CA HIS A 6 38.43 -10.84 -17.24
C HIS A 6 37.26 -10.49 -16.32
N LEU A 7 36.33 -11.42 -16.15
CA LEU A 7 35.32 -11.43 -15.07
C LEU A 7 36.00 -11.82 -13.76
N GLN A 8 36.21 -10.86 -12.85
CA GLN A 8 36.53 -11.16 -11.45
C GLN A 8 35.26 -11.57 -10.71
N ILE A 9 35.07 -12.88 -10.53
CA ILE A 9 34.06 -13.44 -9.63
C ILE A 9 34.56 -13.23 -8.20
N ARG A 10 34.01 -12.23 -7.51
CA ARG A 10 34.28 -11.97 -6.09
C ARG A 10 33.63 -13.09 -5.26
N ARG A 11 34.43 -14.03 -4.75
CA ARG A 11 33.96 -15.12 -3.88
C ARG A 11 33.52 -14.55 -2.53
N TRP A 12 32.22 -14.57 -2.27
CA TRP A 12 31.68 -14.33 -0.93
C TRP A 12 32.01 -15.52 -0.02
N PRO A 13 32.24 -15.32 1.29
CA PRO A 13 32.48 -16.44 2.20
C PRO A 13 31.23 -17.31 2.28
N ARG A 14 31.36 -18.58 1.86
CA ARG A 14 30.28 -19.58 1.77
C ARG A 14 29.43 -19.72 3.05
N ALA A 15 29.97 -19.38 4.21
CA ALA A 15 29.27 -19.46 5.50
C ALA A 15 28.12 -18.44 5.67
N LEU A 16 28.23 -17.23 5.08
CA LEU A 16 27.18 -16.22 5.14
C LEU A 16 26.01 -16.55 4.20
N ALA A 17 26.31 -17.12 3.03
CA ALA A 17 25.31 -17.54 2.06
C ALA A 17 24.45 -18.70 2.57
N VAL A 18 25.05 -19.68 3.26
CA VAL A 18 24.32 -20.84 3.81
C VAL A 18 23.38 -20.42 4.93
N SER A 19 23.81 -19.50 5.81
CA SER A 19 22.99 -19.02 6.94
C SER A 19 21.80 -18.16 6.50
N ALA A 20 22.00 -17.32 5.47
CA ALA A 20 20.91 -16.54 4.86
C ALA A 20 19.87 -17.46 4.17
N LEU A 21 20.33 -18.52 3.50
CA LEU A 21 19.47 -19.49 2.81
C LEU A 21 18.63 -20.33 3.79
N THR A 22 19.18 -20.71 4.95
CA THR A 22 18.43 -21.48 5.97
C THR A 22 17.39 -20.62 6.67
N PHE A 23 17.70 -19.34 6.96
CA PHE A 23 16.71 -18.40 7.49
C PHE A 23 15.58 -18.15 6.49
N ALA A 24 15.91 -17.92 5.21
CA ALA A 24 14.92 -17.71 4.15
C ALA A 24 13.95 -18.90 4.00
N LEU A 25 14.45 -20.14 3.95
CA LEU A 25 13.62 -21.35 3.82
C LEU A 25 12.73 -21.64 5.05
N ALA A 26 13.20 -21.29 6.25
CA ALA A 26 12.38 -21.39 7.47
C ALA A 26 11.28 -20.32 7.51
N THR A 27 11.56 -19.10 7.03
CA THR A 27 10.54 -18.03 6.93
C THR A 27 9.47 -18.31 5.89
N THR A 28 9.78 -18.92 4.74
CA THR A 28 8.78 -19.21 3.70
C THR A 28 7.73 -20.23 4.13
N SER A 29 8.15 -21.25 4.89
CA SER A 29 7.24 -22.30 5.39
C SER A 29 6.28 -21.78 6.47
N LEU A 30 6.71 -20.80 7.28
CA LEU A 30 5.89 -20.16 8.32
C LEU A 30 4.90 -19.13 7.76
N ILE A 31 5.24 -18.43 6.66
CA ILE A 31 4.37 -17.45 6.00
C ILE A 31 3.20 -18.14 5.27
N ALA A 32 3.42 -19.35 4.72
CA ALA A 32 2.42 -20.06 3.92
C ALA A 32 1.31 -20.75 4.75
N ALA A 33 1.58 -21.18 5.98
CA ALA A 33 0.64 -22.00 6.77
C ALA A 33 -0.32 -21.19 7.66
N SER A 34 0.09 -20.00 8.11
CA SER A 34 -0.72 -19.07 8.91
C SER A 34 -0.02 -17.71 8.85
N PRO A 35 -0.33 -16.84 7.86
CA PRO A 35 0.40 -15.60 7.69
C PRO A 35 0.34 -14.81 9.00
N PRO A 36 1.49 -14.35 9.52
CA PRO A 36 1.50 -13.54 10.74
C PRO A 36 0.71 -12.27 10.49
N THR A 37 -0.07 -11.83 11.49
CA THR A 37 -0.66 -10.48 11.48
C THR A 37 0.46 -9.48 11.21
N ALA A 38 0.41 -8.76 10.08
CA ALA A 38 1.31 -7.65 9.82
C ALA A 38 0.94 -6.55 10.81
N ARG A 39 1.77 -6.34 11.82
CA ARG A 39 1.45 -5.37 12.87
C ARG A 39 2.09 -4.01 12.60
N GLY A 40 3.31 -3.95 12.04
CA GLY A 40 4.00 -2.69 11.70
C GLY A 40 4.98 -2.84 10.53
N PHE A 41 4.67 -3.72 9.59
CA PHE A 41 5.54 -4.05 8.47
C PHE A 41 5.52 -2.95 7.42
N ALA A 42 6.69 -2.32 7.19
CA ALA A 42 6.85 -1.17 6.30
C ALA A 42 6.02 0.08 6.68
N GLU A 43 5.64 0.20 7.96
CA GLU A 43 5.07 1.44 8.49
C GLU A 43 6.14 2.51 8.73
N ASP A 44 5.72 3.77 8.86
CA ASP A 44 6.60 4.85 9.31
C ASP A 44 6.85 4.73 10.83
N ILE A 45 5.78 4.76 11.61
CA ILE A 45 5.81 4.86 13.07
C ILE A 45 5.54 3.50 13.69
N CYS A 46 6.39 3.08 14.61
CA CYS A 46 6.21 1.89 15.45
C CYS A 46 5.98 2.32 16.90
N TYR A 47 5.18 1.51 17.61
CA TYR A 47 4.84 1.75 19.01
C TYR A 47 5.45 0.70 19.94
N THR A 48 5.96 1.16 21.07
CA THR A 48 6.37 0.32 22.20
C THR A 48 5.59 0.79 23.44
N PRO A 49 5.06 -0.12 24.29
CA PRO A 49 4.23 0.27 25.42
C PRO A 49 4.94 1.26 26.34
N GLY A 50 4.34 2.43 26.59
CA GLY A 50 4.86 3.45 27.50
C GLY A 50 6.02 4.28 26.94
N ALA A 51 6.46 4.03 25.70
CA ALA A 51 7.57 4.73 25.06
C ALA A 51 7.08 5.71 23.97
N PRO A 52 7.86 6.77 23.66
CA PRO A 52 7.58 7.62 22.52
C PRO A 52 7.54 6.84 21.19
N PRO A 53 6.81 7.34 20.17
CA PRO A 53 6.78 6.71 18.86
C PRO A 53 8.18 6.75 18.23
N HIS A 54 8.58 5.67 17.58
CA HIS A 54 9.88 5.55 16.92
C HIS A 54 9.70 5.12 15.47
N SER A 55 10.70 5.33 14.62
CA SER A 55 10.61 4.90 13.23
C SER A 55 10.72 3.38 13.15
N CYS A 56 9.78 2.72 12.46
CA CYS A 56 9.86 1.30 12.15
C CYS A 56 11.07 1.00 11.24
N GLY A 57 11.34 1.89 10.29
CA GLY A 57 12.45 1.75 9.33
C GLY A 57 13.02 3.08 8.85
N PRO A 58 13.83 3.80 9.65
CA PRO A 58 14.44 5.03 9.16
C PRO A 58 15.61 4.72 8.22
N LEU A 59 15.70 5.43 7.09
CA LEU A 59 16.87 5.35 6.21
C LEU A 59 18.15 5.61 7.01
N PRO A 60 19.09 4.64 7.15
CA PRO A 60 20.33 4.85 7.90
C PRO A 60 21.10 6.07 7.39
N VAL A 61 21.77 6.84 8.25
CA VAL A 61 22.51 8.06 7.84
C VAL A 61 23.57 7.76 6.77
N ILE A 62 24.15 6.55 6.83
CA ILE A 62 25.14 6.07 5.88
C ILE A 62 24.55 5.59 4.55
N CYS A 63 23.23 5.50 4.44
CA CYS A 63 22.55 5.08 3.23
C CYS A 63 22.18 6.30 2.39
N PRO A 64 22.65 6.39 1.14
CA PRO A 64 22.39 7.54 0.29
C PRO A 64 20.91 7.59 -0.15
N PRO A 65 20.24 8.75 -0.03
CA PRO A 65 18.83 8.91 -0.41
C PRO A 65 18.60 8.82 -1.94
N ASN A 66 19.64 8.72 -2.76
CA ASN A 66 19.54 8.65 -4.22
C ASN A 66 19.97 7.30 -4.81
N ASN A 67 20.28 6.30 -3.97
CA ASN A 67 20.67 4.97 -4.44
C ASN A 67 19.90 3.86 -3.71
N PRO A 68 18.67 3.55 -4.15
CA PRO A 68 17.90 2.45 -3.58
C PRO A 68 18.55 1.08 -3.80
N ASN A 69 19.46 0.97 -4.78
CA ASN A 69 20.10 -0.30 -5.15
C ASN A 69 21.42 -0.56 -4.39
N ASP A 70 21.72 0.20 -3.34
CA ASP A 70 22.88 -0.10 -2.50
C ASP A 70 22.65 -1.43 -1.75
N PRO A 71 23.49 -2.46 -1.97
CA PRO A 71 23.24 -3.80 -1.45
C PRO A 71 23.32 -3.86 0.09
N LEU A 72 24.14 -3.02 0.71
CA LEU A 72 24.27 -2.99 2.17
C LEU A 72 23.05 -2.31 2.80
N CYS A 73 22.56 -1.24 2.18
CA CYS A 73 21.33 -0.58 2.61
C CYS A 73 20.11 -1.48 2.37
N GLY A 74 20.03 -2.14 1.22
CA GLY A 74 18.99 -3.12 0.91
C GLY A 74 18.92 -4.25 1.93
N ALA A 75 20.05 -4.89 2.25
CA ALA A 75 20.08 -5.96 3.23
C ALA A 75 19.66 -5.50 4.64
N ARG A 76 20.06 -4.29 5.05
CA ARG A 76 19.68 -3.71 6.35
C ARG A 76 18.20 -3.36 6.42
N ALA A 77 17.66 -2.74 5.37
CA ALA A 77 16.25 -2.39 5.28
C ALA A 77 15.38 -3.66 5.32
N PHE A 78 15.74 -4.67 4.54
CA PHE A 78 15.04 -5.96 4.52
C PHE A 78 15.01 -6.64 5.90
N LEU A 79 16.17 -6.78 6.55
CA LEU A 79 16.26 -7.38 7.90
C LEU A 79 15.42 -6.62 8.93
N ARG A 80 15.36 -5.29 8.79
CA ARG A 80 14.57 -4.45 9.70
C ARG A 80 13.08 -4.68 9.49
N TYR A 81 12.58 -4.71 8.27
CA TYR A 81 11.16 -4.98 8.05
C TYR A 81 10.77 -6.41 8.44
N ALA A 82 11.66 -7.39 8.25
CA ALA A 82 11.45 -8.73 8.80
C ALA A 82 11.26 -8.71 10.33
N TYR A 83 11.99 -7.83 11.04
CA TYR A 83 11.78 -7.61 12.47
C TYR A 83 10.47 -6.87 12.77
N THR A 84 10.07 -5.88 11.94
CA THR A 84 8.84 -5.11 12.21
C THR A 84 7.54 -5.87 11.97
N LEU A 85 7.57 -6.95 11.17
CA LEU A 85 6.47 -7.92 11.06
C LEU A 85 5.98 -8.41 12.43
N ARG A 86 6.88 -8.51 13.41
CA ARG A 86 6.60 -9.08 14.74
C ARG A 86 6.33 -8.02 15.81
N GLN A 87 6.21 -6.74 15.46
CA GLN A 87 6.02 -5.67 16.44
C GLN A 87 4.68 -5.82 17.16
N PRO A 88 4.66 -5.95 18.51
CA PRO A 88 3.48 -6.41 19.23
C PRO A 88 2.33 -5.39 19.24
N LEU A 89 2.65 -4.08 19.25
CA LEU A 89 1.66 -3.00 19.28
C LEU A 89 1.29 -2.46 17.91
N GLY A 90 2.02 -2.89 16.89
CA GLY A 90 1.88 -2.45 15.52
C GLY A 90 2.50 -1.10 15.19
N GLY A 91 2.14 -0.60 14.01
CA GLY A 91 2.64 0.64 13.45
C GLY A 91 1.53 1.54 12.90
N ARG A 92 1.97 2.62 12.27
CA ARG A 92 1.14 3.66 11.67
C ARG A 92 1.90 4.36 10.55
N SER A 93 1.33 4.41 9.35
CA SER A 93 1.85 5.26 8.27
C SER A 93 1.29 6.68 8.37
N LEU A 94 2.18 7.67 8.50
CA LEU A 94 1.77 9.07 8.41
C LEU A 94 1.34 9.46 6.99
N VAL A 95 1.71 8.67 5.98
CA VAL A 95 1.31 8.86 4.58
C VAL A 95 -0.10 8.30 4.36
N HIS A 96 -0.39 7.06 4.78
CA HIS A 96 -1.68 6.42 4.55
C HIS A 96 -2.76 6.81 5.57
N THR A 97 -2.39 7.14 6.81
CA THR A 97 -3.34 7.54 7.86
C THR A 97 -3.47 9.07 7.99
N ASP A 98 -2.48 9.74 8.58
CA ASP A 98 -2.58 11.14 9.02
C ASP A 98 -2.81 12.10 7.87
N SER A 99 -2.01 11.93 6.81
CA SER A 99 -2.09 12.74 5.61
C SER A 99 -3.45 12.54 4.93
N THR A 100 -3.93 11.30 4.83
CA THR A 100 -5.28 10.98 4.32
C THR A 100 -6.37 11.65 5.13
N TYR A 101 -6.29 11.61 6.46
CA TYR A 101 -7.28 12.27 7.32
C TYR A 101 -7.28 13.79 7.11
N ILE A 102 -6.10 14.43 7.08
CA ILE A 102 -5.98 15.87 6.85
C ILE A 102 -6.55 16.24 5.48
N MET A 103 -6.16 15.52 4.42
CA MET A 103 -6.68 15.74 3.08
C MET A 103 -8.20 15.54 3.02
N ALA A 104 -8.73 14.46 3.59
CA ALA A 104 -10.16 14.17 3.62
C ALA A 104 -10.95 15.29 4.31
N ARG A 105 -10.46 15.80 5.45
CA ARG A 105 -11.07 16.96 6.12
C ARG A 105 -11.03 18.21 5.27
N LYS A 106 -9.93 18.46 4.58
CA LYS A 106 -9.76 19.65 3.74
C LYS A 106 -10.59 19.62 2.46
N VAL A 107 -10.90 18.45 1.92
CA VAL A 107 -11.82 18.35 0.78
C VAL A 107 -13.30 18.40 1.17
N GLY A 108 -13.62 18.29 2.47
CA GLY A 108 -14.97 18.55 3.00
C GLY A 108 -15.65 17.38 3.74
N PHE A 109 -15.01 16.22 3.87
CA PHE A 109 -15.55 15.12 4.70
C PHE A 109 -15.67 15.51 6.17
N SER A 110 -16.67 15.02 6.89
CA SER A 110 -16.79 15.26 8.34
C SER A 110 -15.57 14.71 9.12
N VAL A 111 -15.42 15.11 10.39
CA VAL A 111 -14.38 14.53 11.29
C VAL A 111 -14.48 13.01 11.36
N GLN A 112 -15.71 12.51 11.46
CA GLN A 112 -15.95 11.08 11.56
C GLN A 112 -15.64 10.35 10.24
N ASP A 113 -16.07 10.88 9.11
CA ASP A 113 -15.83 10.23 7.82
C ASP A 113 -14.35 10.22 7.45
N ALA A 114 -13.67 11.36 7.62
CA ALA A 114 -12.24 11.46 7.41
C ALA A 114 -11.45 10.50 8.29
N TYR A 115 -11.86 10.34 9.56
CA TYR A 115 -11.25 9.36 10.47
C TYR A 115 -11.38 7.95 9.93
N TRP A 116 -12.59 7.53 9.53
CA TRP A 116 -12.80 6.15 9.05
C TRP A 116 -12.16 5.88 7.70
N ILE A 117 -12.09 6.87 6.80
CA ILE A 117 -11.34 6.73 5.54
C ILE A 117 -9.85 6.47 5.86
N ALA A 118 -9.23 7.28 6.72
CA ALA A 118 -7.83 7.11 7.10
C ALA A 118 -7.58 5.80 7.87
N ALA A 119 -8.42 5.47 8.84
CA ALA A 119 -8.30 4.26 9.64
C ALA A 119 -8.39 2.97 8.80
N TYR A 120 -9.28 2.94 7.80
CA TYR A 120 -9.38 1.79 6.89
C TYR A 120 -8.33 1.80 5.78
N SER A 121 -7.73 2.95 5.45
CA SER A 121 -6.51 2.96 4.63
C SER A 121 -5.43 2.16 5.36
N GLU A 122 -5.14 2.52 6.61
CA GLU A 122 -4.14 1.83 7.43
C GLU A 122 -4.49 0.37 7.74
N ALA A 123 -5.76 0.08 8.02
CA ALA A 123 -6.17 -1.30 8.27
C ALA A 123 -6.01 -2.20 7.03
N THR A 124 -5.85 -1.64 5.83
CA THR A 124 -5.53 -2.44 4.63
C THR A 124 -4.15 -3.06 4.75
N ASP A 125 -3.19 -2.36 5.37
CA ASP A 125 -1.86 -2.89 5.68
C ASP A 125 -1.85 -3.85 6.86
N LEU A 126 -2.60 -3.51 7.91
CA LEU A 126 -2.44 -4.15 9.22
C LEU A 126 -3.55 -5.14 9.58
N GLY A 127 -4.61 -5.19 8.77
CA GLY A 127 -5.85 -5.94 9.00
C GLY A 127 -6.79 -5.23 9.98
N THR A 128 -6.23 -4.60 11.02
CA THR A 128 -6.98 -3.72 11.94
C THR A 128 -6.18 -2.48 12.26
N PHE A 129 -6.87 -1.36 12.44
CA PHE A 129 -6.28 -0.13 12.95
C PHE A 129 -6.79 0.18 14.36
N VAL A 130 -5.87 0.48 15.27
CA VAL A 130 -6.18 0.94 16.63
C VAL A 130 -5.44 2.27 16.85
N PRO A 131 -6.14 3.39 17.04
CA PRO A 131 -5.47 4.66 17.28
C PRO A 131 -4.72 4.63 18.62
N ARG A 132 -3.45 5.05 18.57
CA ARG A 132 -2.54 5.09 19.72
C ARG A 132 -1.99 6.49 19.95
N ASP A 133 -1.74 6.80 21.21
CA ASP A 133 -1.17 8.07 21.65
C ASP A 133 0.36 8.15 21.46
N MET A 134 0.92 9.29 21.85
CA MET A 134 2.37 9.56 21.85
C MET A 134 3.17 8.70 22.86
N ARG A 135 2.54 7.75 23.55
CA ARG A 135 3.18 6.78 24.44
C ARG A 135 2.88 5.33 24.02
N GLY A 136 2.32 5.15 22.81
CA GLY A 136 1.94 3.86 22.27
C GLY A 136 0.71 3.22 22.91
N ASN A 137 0.02 3.90 23.83
CA ASN A 137 -1.18 3.39 24.46
C ASN A 137 -2.38 3.60 23.53
N PRO A 138 -3.35 2.67 23.47
CA PRO A 138 -4.61 2.96 22.83
C PRO A 138 -5.24 4.23 23.42
N VAL A 139 -5.78 5.10 22.57
CA VAL A 139 -6.48 6.30 23.04
C VAL A 139 -7.68 5.92 23.93
N PRO A 140 -8.16 6.80 24.84
CA PRO A 140 -9.21 6.43 25.80
C PRO A 140 -10.49 5.82 25.19
N ASN A 141 -10.88 6.26 23.99
CA ASN A 141 -12.03 5.77 23.25
C ASN A 141 -11.67 4.78 22.12
N ALA A 142 -10.49 4.15 22.17
CA ALA A 142 -10.00 3.24 21.13
C ALA A 142 -11.01 2.15 20.77
N LYS A 143 -11.74 1.57 21.74
CA LYS A 143 -12.75 0.54 21.50
C LYS A 143 -13.81 0.94 20.46
N THR A 144 -14.18 2.22 20.39
CA THR A 144 -15.17 2.73 19.43
C THR A 144 -14.56 3.20 18.11
N LEU A 145 -13.24 3.32 18.08
CA LEU A 145 -12.46 3.84 16.96
C LEU A 145 -11.69 2.73 16.22
N THR A 146 -11.52 1.55 16.83
CA THR A 146 -10.89 0.40 16.18
C THR A 146 -11.69 -0.06 14.97
N THR A 147 -11.01 -0.30 13.85
CA THR A 147 -11.65 -0.84 12.64
C THR A 147 -12.11 -2.27 12.84
N LYS A 148 -13.03 -2.72 11.99
CA LYS A 148 -13.25 -4.17 11.82
C LYS A 148 -12.00 -4.80 11.23
N ASP A 149 -11.83 -6.09 11.50
CA ASP A 149 -10.76 -6.88 10.90
C ASP A 149 -11.02 -7.07 9.41
N ILE A 150 -10.10 -6.58 8.60
CA ILE A 150 -10.03 -6.76 7.15
C ILE A 150 -8.72 -7.48 6.75
N GLY A 151 -8.24 -8.38 7.63
CA GLY A 151 -6.99 -9.14 7.46
C GLY A 151 -6.86 -9.91 6.15
N GLY A 152 -7.97 -10.21 5.47
CA GLY A 152 -7.95 -10.79 4.13
C GLY A 152 -7.37 -9.87 3.05
N LEU A 153 -7.20 -8.59 3.34
CA LEU A 153 -6.61 -7.58 2.44
C LEU A 153 -5.13 -7.32 2.69
N VAL A 154 -4.56 -7.84 3.79
CA VAL A 154 -3.20 -7.54 4.25
C VAL A 154 -2.12 -7.99 3.27
N ARG A 155 -1.05 -7.18 3.15
CA ARG A 155 0.06 -7.43 2.22
C ARG A 155 0.79 -8.75 2.38
N THR A 156 0.79 -9.35 3.58
CA THR A 156 1.40 -10.66 3.85
C THR A 156 0.46 -11.84 3.59
N HIS A 157 -0.80 -11.60 3.24
CA HIS A 157 -1.79 -12.65 3.00
C HIS A 157 -1.81 -13.04 1.51
N PHE A 158 -0.93 -13.98 1.16
CA PHE A 158 -0.82 -14.51 -0.20
C PHE A 158 -1.98 -15.41 -0.64
N ALA A 159 -2.71 -16.01 0.30
CA ALA A 159 -3.77 -17.00 0.03
C ALA A 159 -5.18 -16.38 -0.10
N THR A 160 -5.38 -15.14 0.34
CA THR A 160 -6.67 -14.44 0.26
C THR A 160 -6.73 -13.47 -0.91
N GLY A 161 -5.60 -13.22 -1.59
CA GLY A 161 -5.44 -12.13 -2.54
C GLY A 161 -5.09 -10.78 -1.92
N GLY A 162 -4.85 -10.71 -0.61
CA GLY A 162 -4.48 -9.47 0.09
C GLY A 162 -3.25 -8.82 -0.51
N PHE A 163 -2.20 -9.60 -0.79
CA PHE A 163 -1.00 -9.17 -1.51
C PHE A 163 -1.28 -8.32 -2.78
N LEU A 164 -2.37 -8.61 -3.51
CA LEU A 164 -2.74 -7.91 -4.75
C LEU A 164 -3.37 -6.53 -4.52
N PHE A 165 -3.67 -6.14 -3.28
CA PHE A 165 -4.02 -4.76 -2.89
C PHE A 165 -2.80 -3.86 -2.69
N HIS A 166 -1.61 -4.46 -2.67
CA HIS A 166 -0.35 -3.76 -2.40
C HIS A 166 0.57 -3.82 -3.62
N PHE A 167 0.60 -4.95 -4.33
CA PHE A 167 1.31 -5.09 -5.60
C PHE A 167 0.31 -5.15 -6.75
N LEU A 168 0.15 -4.00 -7.42
CA LEU A 168 -0.81 -3.81 -8.52
C LEU A 168 -0.08 -3.73 -9.87
N PRO A 169 0.44 -4.83 -10.42
CA PRO A 169 1.02 -4.84 -11.76
C PRO A 169 -0.05 -4.56 -12.82
N THR A 170 0.40 -4.14 -14.00
CA THR A 170 -0.49 -3.81 -15.11
C THR A 170 -0.71 -4.98 -16.06
N MET A 171 -1.90 -5.08 -16.63
CA MET A 171 -2.17 -5.97 -17.76
C MET A 171 -1.76 -5.27 -19.04
N ARG A 172 -0.75 -5.79 -19.74
CA ARG A 172 -0.29 -5.15 -20.97
C ARG A 172 0.15 -6.14 -22.03
N GLY A 173 -0.01 -5.71 -23.29
CA GLY A 173 0.52 -6.44 -24.44
C GLY A 173 2.02 -6.17 -24.63
N PRO A 174 2.75 -7.00 -25.41
CA PRO A 174 4.19 -6.82 -25.65
C PRO A 174 4.59 -5.49 -26.30
N ARG A 175 3.63 -4.78 -26.91
CA ARG A 175 3.84 -3.49 -27.60
C ARG A 175 3.20 -2.31 -26.88
N ALA A 176 2.57 -2.53 -25.73
CA ALA A 176 2.02 -1.44 -24.95
C ALA A 176 3.17 -0.59 -24.37
N PRO A 177 3.01 0.74 -24.27
CA PRO A 177 3.99 1.58 -23.60
C PRO A 177 4.15 1.14 -22.14
N GLN A 178 5.32 1.43 -21.56
CA GLN A 178 5.52 1.23 -20.13
C GLN A 178 4.55 2.13 -19.34
N PRO A 179 3.91 1.62 -18.28
CA PRO A 179 3.12 2.44 -17.38
C PRO A 179 3.96 3.55 -16.76
N ASN A 180 3.30 4.62 -16.34
CA ASN A 180 3.88 5.62 -15.46
C ASN A 180 3.21 5.51 -14.11
N GLY A 181 3.74 4.66 -13.22
CA GLY A 181 3.11 4.43 -11.92
C GLY A 181 3.28 5.57 -10.92
N LEU A 182 4.04 6.63 -11.22
CA LEU A 182 3.93 7.90 -10.49
C LEU A 182 2.66 8.69 -10.86
N ARG A 183 2.00 8.32 -11.95
CA ARG A 183 0.74 8.88 -12.42
C ARG A 183 -0.16 7.79 -13.02
N PRO A 184 -0.57 6.79 -12.23
CA PRO A 184 -1.37 5.68 -12.75
C PRO A 184 -2.69 6.21 -13.28
N ASN A 185 -3.15 5.64 -14.40
CA ASN A 185 -4.44 6.02 -14.96
C ASN A 185 -5.56 5.23 -14.27
N VAL A 186 -6.14 5.83 -13.24
CA VAL A 186 -7.22 5.20 -12.43
C VAL A 186 -8.48 4.87 -13.23
N ASN A 187 -8.63 5.42 -14.44
CA ASN A 187 -9.74 5.17 -15.36
C ASN A 187 -9.35 4.27 -16.55
N ASP A 188 -8.22 3.56 -16.49
CA ASP A 188 -7.80 2.61 -17.52
C ASP A 188 -8.10 1.16 -17.11
N PRO A 189 -9.34 0.68 -17.31
CA PRO A 189 -9.72 -0.67 -16.92
C PRO A 189 -9.00 -1.77 -17.70
N ARG A 190 -8.40 -1.44 -18.85
CA ARG A 190 -7.70 -2.40 -19.70
C ARG A 190 -6.31 -2.73 -19.16
N HIS A 191 -5.62 -1.76 -18.57
CA HIS A 191 -4.25 -1.92 -18.12
C HIS A 191 -4.10 -1.85 -16.59
N GLU A 192 -4.75 -0.91 -15.91
CA GLU A 192 -4.70 -0.71 -14.45
C GLU A 192 -5.81 -1.51 -13.75
N VAL A 193 -5.91 -2.81 -14.07
CA VAL A 193 -7.06 -3.67 -13.77
C VAL A 193 -7.50 -3.60 -12.30
N MET A 194 -6.59 -3.90 -11.37
CA MET A 194 -6.89 -3.90 -9.94
C MET A 194 -7.26 -2.50 -9.43
N LEU A 195 -6.50 -1.48 -9.82
CA LEU A 195 -6.71 -0.11 -9.37
C LEU A 195 -8.07 0.44 -9.83
N THR A 196 -8.40 0.28 -11.11
CA THR A 196 -9.69 0.71 -11.67
C THR A 196 -10.85 -0.08 -11.08
N HIS A 197 -10.67 -1.37 -10.83
CA HIS A 197 -11.69 -2.21 -10.20
C HIS A 197 -12.02 -1.75 -8.78
N VAL A 198 -11.01 -1.61 -7.92
CA VAL A 198 -11.19 -1.20 -6.51
C VAL A 198 -11.78 0.21 -6.44
N ARG A 199 -11.33 1.12 -7.33
CA ARG A 199 -11.92 2.47 -7.45
C ARG A 199 -13.41 2.40 -7.72
N LYS A 200 -13.81 1.64 -8.75
CA LYS A 200 -15.22 1.47 -9.12
C LYS A 200 -16.03 0.91 -7.96
N TRP A 201 -15.56 -0.17 -7.33
CA TRP A 201 -16.22 -0.77 -6.16
C TRP A 201 -16.37 0.23 -5.01
N ALA A 202 -15.38 1.09 -4.79
CA ALA A 202 -15.45 2.11 -3.75
C ALA A 202 -16.42 3.24 -4.09
N MET A 203 -16.46 3.68 -5.35
CA MET A 203 -17.38 4.73 -5.82
C MET A 203 -18.83 4.27 -5.89
N ASP A 204 -19.08 3.02 -6.27
CA ASP A 204 -20.44 2.46 -6.34
C ASP A 204 -21.10 2.41 -4.93
N GLY A 205 -20.29 2.37 -3.87
CA GLY A 205 -20.75 2.56 -2.48
C GLY A 205 -21.51 1.36 -1.88
N PRO A 206 -21.97 1.50 -0.62
CA PRO A 206 -22.67 0.43 0.08
C PRO A 206 -24.01 0.06 -0.56
N GLY A 207 -24.37 -1.23 -0.50
CA GLY A 207 -25.60 -1.75 -1.09
C GLY A 207 -25.56 -1.91 -2.61
N SER A 208 -24.45 -1.51 -3.25
CA SER A 208 -24.23 -1.78 -4.67
C SER A 208 -24.07 -3.27 -4.95
N ALA A 209 -24.56 -3.71 -6.12
CA ALA A 209 -24.32 -5.04 -6.65
C ALA A 209 -22.88 -5.23 -7.18
N ALA A 210 -22.08 -4.16 -7.24
CA ALA A 210 -20.71 -4.20 -7.72
C ALA A 210 -19.84 -5.09 -6.81
N PRO A 211 -19.28 -6.18 -7.34
CA PRO A 211 -18.44 -7.05 -6.53
C PRO A 211 -17.05 -6.44 -6.32
N LEU A 212 -16.42 -6.74 -5.18
CA LEU A 212 -14.96 -6.65 -5.05
C LEU A 212 -14.38 -8.03 -5.34
N CYS A 213 -13.56 -8.13 -6.38
CA CYS A 213 -13.03 -9.38 -6.89
C CYS A 213 -11.55 -9.53 -6.56
N THR A 214 -11.12 -10.76 -6.30
CA THR A 214 -9.72 -11.09 -6.06
C THR A 214 -8.87 -10.74 -7.27
N GLY A 215 -7.81 -9.95 -7.04
CA GLY A 215 -6.95 -9.39 -8.10
C GLY A 215 -7.63 -8.39 -9.03
N GLY A 216 -8.86 -7.97 -8.71
CA GLY A 216 -9.66 -7.07 -9.52
C GLY A 216 -10.26 -7.72 -10.77
N PHE A 217 -10.17 -9.04 -10.91
CA PHE A 217 -10.59 -9.74 -12.11
C PHE A 217 -12.10 -9.99 -12.13
N THR A 218 -12.79 -9.22 -12.96
CA THR A 218 -14.18 -9.43 -13.33
C THR A 218 -14.31 -10.27 -14.60
N ASN A 219 -15.51 -10.75 -14.91
CA ASN A 219 -15.79 -11.27 -16.25
C ASN A 219 -15.51 -10.20 -17.31
N ARG A 220 -15.03 -10.66 -18.47
CA ARG A 220 -14.60 -9.77 -19.54
C ARG A 220 -15.77 -8.97 -20.08
N THR A 221 -15.62 -7.65 -20.20
CA THR A 221 -16.65 -6.79 -20.79
C THR A 221 -16.66 -6.86 -22.31
N ALA A 222 -17.69 -6.30 -22.94
CA ALA A 222 -17.73 -6.11 -24.40
C ALA A 222 -16.59 -5.18 -24.90
N ALA A 223 -16.13 -4.25 -24.06
CA ALA A 223 -14.97 -3.39 -24.35
C ALA A 223 -13.63 -4.13 -24.19
N GLY A 224 -13.66 -5.37 -23.71
CA GLY A 224 -12.54 -6.30 -23.65
C GLY A 224 -11.71 -6.26 -22.38
N ASP A 225 -12.10 -5.48 -21.37
CA ASP A 225 -11.39 -5.34 -20.08
C ASP A 225 -11.86 -6.37 -19.04
N TYR A 226 -11.05 -6.54 -17.99
CA TYR A 226 -11.27 -7.45 -16.87
C TYR A 226 -11.50 -6.73 -15.54
N ALA A 227 -11.78 -5.42 -15.53
CA ALA A 227 -11.89 -4.63 -14.30
C ALA A 227 -13.33 -4.20 -14.00
N THR A 228 -14.16 -4.05 -15.04
CA THR A 228 -15.47 -3.37 -14.93
C THR A 228 -16.68 -4.26 -15.22
N GLY A 229 -16.47 -5.57 -15.34
CA GLY A 229 -17.55 -6.55 -15.51
C GLY A 229 -18.45 -6.65 -14.28
N ALA A 230 -19.71 -7.05 -14.50
CA ALA A 230 -20.73 -7.10 -13.45
C ALA A 230 -20.52 -8.17 -12.37
N THR A 231 -19.68 -9.18 -12.64
CA THR A 231 -19.44 -10.33 -11.76
C THR A 231 -17.95 -10.67 -11.76
N CYS A 232 -17.47 -11.29 -10.67
CA CYS A 232 -16.09 -11.75 -10.61
C CYS A 232 -15.81 -12.85 -11.64
N TYR A 233 -14.58 -12.85 -12.16
CA TYR A 233 -14.17 -13.77 -13.21
C TYR A 233 -14.36 -15.23 -12.77
N GLY A 234 -14.93 -16.04 -13.66
CA GLY A 234 -15.20 -17.46 -13.41
C GLY A 234 -16.52 -17.72 -12.67
N GLY A 235 -17.10 -16.74 -11.98
CA GLY A 235 -18.37 -16.89 -11.29
C GLY A 235 -18.39 -18.09 -10.33
N LYS A 236 -19.22 -19.09 -10.62
CA LYS A 236 -19.30 -20.35 -9.84
C LYS A 236 -18.11 -21.30 -10.06
N GLN A 237 -17.31 -21.06 -11.10
CA GLN A 237 -16.13 -21.84 -11.46
C GLN A 237 -14.91 -20.91 -11.43
N PRO A 238 -14.43 -20.54 -10.23
CA PRO A 238 -13.25 -19.70 -10.10
C PRO A 238 -12.04 -20.35 -10.78
N VAL A 239 -11.15 -19.53 -11.31
CA VAL A 239 -9.91 -20.01 -11.95
C VAL A 239 -8.69 -19.60 -11.14
N PRO A 240 -7.55 -20.29 -11.30
CA PRO A 240 -6.32 -19.90 -10.63
C PRO A 240 -5.82 -18.51 -11.06
N ILE A 241 -5.24 -17.81 -10.10
CA ILE A 241 -4.33 -16.68 -10.30
C ILE A 241 -2.97 -17.16 -9.80
N ASN A 242 -2.06 -17.44 -10.72
CA ASN A 242 -0.71 -17.86 -10.38
C ASN A 242 0.19 -16.63 -10.37
N GLY A 243 1.15 -16.59 -9.47
CA GLY A 243 2.19 -15.59 -9.57
C GLY A 243 3.46 -15.95 -8.83
N GLN A 244 4.48 -15.16 -9.11
CA GLN A 244 5.79 -15.29 -8.50
C GLN A 244 6.30 -13.91 -8.13
N TYR A 245 6.99 -13.82 -7.00
CA TYR A 245 7.50 -12.59 -6.44
C TYR A 245 8.95 -12.76 -6.01
N SER A 246 9.83 -11.86 -6.45
CA SER A 246 11.24 -11.92 -6.06
C SER A 246 11.42 -11.48 -4.60
N LEU A 247 11.83 -12.39 -3.73
CA LEU A 247 12.09 -12.09 -2.32
C LEU A 247 13.51 -11.55 -2.12
N VAL A 248 14.50 -12.18 -2.72
CA VAL A 248 15.87 -11.69 -2.77
C VAL A 248 16.56 -12.52 -3.81
N ASP A 249 17.08 -11.94 -4.90
CA ASP A 249 17.69 -12.72 -5.97
C ASP A 249 18.71 -13.74 -5.41
N PRO A 250 18.56 -15.07 -5.66
CA PRO A 250 17.66 -15.76 -6.60
C PRO A 250 16.46 -16.50 -5.95
N ILE A 251 15.98 -16.06 -4.79
CA ILE A 251 14.87 -16.65 -4.04
C ILE A 251 13.55 -16.00 -4.46
N ASP A 252 12.67 -16.82 -5.01
CA ASP A 252 11.32 -16.43 -5.43
C ASP A 252 10.25 -17.05 -4.52
N LEU A 253 9.17 -16.29 -4.29
CA LEU A 253 7.97 -16.76 -3.62
C LEU A 253 6.85 -16.98 -4.63
N PRO A 254 6.48 -18.24 -4.90
CA PRO A 254 5.25 -18.50 -5.62
C PRO A 254 4.06 -18.14 -4.74
N PHE A 255 3.03 -17.59 -5.34
CA PHE A 255 1.72 -17.46 -4.73
C PHE A 255 0.65 -17.98 -5.68
N GLN A 256 -0.42 -18.51 -5.11
CA GLN A 256 -1.57 -18.96 -5.85
C GLN A 256 -2.83 -18.47 -5.14
N ASN A 257 -3.68 -17.79 -5.90
CA ASN A 257 -5.00 -17.37 -5.49
C ASN A 257 -6.04 -17.97 -6.43
N MET A 258 -7.32 -17.75 -6.13
CA MET A 258 -8.43 -18.05 -7.01
C MET A 258 -9.16 -16.75 -7.35
N THR A 259 -9.62 -16.60 -8.60
CA THR A 259 -10.58 -15.55 -8.93
C THR A 259 -11.87 -15.76 -8.15
N GLY A 260 -12.70 -14.72 -8.08
CA GLY A 260 -13.95 -14.76 -7.31
C GLY A 260 -14.06 -13.56 -6.39
N ARG A 261 -14.93 -13.68 -5.39
CA ARG A 261 -15.12 -12.62 -4.39
C ARG A 261 -13.92 -12.54 -3.47
N GLN A 262 -13.44 -11.32 -3.24
CA GLN A 262 -12.34 -11.06 -2.32
C GLN A 262 -12.69 -11.51 -0.90
N VAL A 263 -11.76 -12.20 -0.24
CA VAL A 263 -11.85 -12.49 1.19
C VAL A 263 -11.51 -11.23 1.98
N ILE A 264 -12.40 -10.82 2.88
CA ILE A 264 -12.27 -9.64 3.72
C ILE A 264 -11.64 -10.01 5.06
N SER A 265 -12.14 -11.04 5.74
CA SER A 265 -11.59 -11.56 7.00
C SER A 265 -12.12 -12.97 7.25
N GLY A 266 -11.24 -13.92 7.59
CA GLY A 266 -11.64 -15.32 7.83
C GLY A 266 -12.48 -15.87 6.67
N SER A 267 -13.75 -16.20 6.94
CA SER A 267 -14.72 -16.66 5.94
C SER A 267 -15.58 -15.55 5.31
N VAL A 268 -15.45 -14.31 5.77
CA VAL A 268 -16.19 -13.14 5.26
C VAL A 268 -15.67 -12.79 3.87
N THR A 269 -16.54 -12.86 2.88
CA THR A 269 -16.30 -12.46 1.50
C THR A 269 -16.90 -11.10 1.19
N SER A 270 -16.45 -10.47 0.11
CA SER A 270 -16.78 -9.08 -0.23
C SER A 270 -18.26 -8.77 -0.46
N ASP A 271 -19.09 -9.75 -0.78
CA ASP A 271 -20.56 -9.58 -0.85
C ASP A 271 -21.21 -9.31 0.51
N ARG A 272 -20.51 -9.65 1.60
CA ARG A 272 -20.93 -9.37 2.98
C ARG A 272 -20.19 -8.17 3.58
N PHE A 273 -19.41 -7.43 2.78
CA PHE A 273 -18.57 -6.35 3.28
C PHE A 273 -19.38 -5.29 4.03
N ASP A 274 -20.50 -4.83 3.45
CA ASP A 274 -21.26 -3.73 4.03
C ASP A 274 -21.94 -4.12 5.35
N SER A 275 -22.47 -5.34 5.46
CA SER A 275 -23.06 -5.83 6.70
C SER A 275 -22.01 -6.14 7.77
N TYR A 276 -20.82 -6.57 7.35
CA TYR A 276 -19.70 -6.85 8.25
C TYR A 276 -19.06 -5.58 8.82
N VAL A 277 -18.80 -4.58 7.97
CA VAL A 277 -18.24 -3.28 8.38
C VAL A 277 -19.31 -2.39 9.05
N GLY A 278 -20.57 -2.51 8.62
CA GLY A 278 -21.69 -1.73 9.12
C GLY A 278 -21.68 -0.30 8.61
N LYS A 279 -22.06 0.66 9.48
CA LYS A 279 -22.27 2.07 9.11
C LYS A 279 -21.06 2.79 8.47
N GLN A 280 -19.85 2.22 8.61
CA GLN A 280 -18.62 2.79 8.06
C GLN A 280 -18.24 2.20 6.70
N SER A 281 -19.07 1.35 6.10
CA SER A 281 -18.75 0.64 4.86
C SER A 281 -18.35 1.55 3.72
N ALA A 282 -19.03 2.69 3.54
CA ALA A 282 -18.65 3.70 2.55
C ALA A 282 -17.23 4.23 2.81
N ASN A 283 -16.94 4.64 4.04
CA ASN A 283 -15.62 5.18 4.41
C ASN A 283 -14.53 4.12 4.29
N ALA A 284 -14.83 2.87 4.68
CA ALA A 284 -13.91 1.75 4.57
C ALA A 284 -13.54 1.44 3.12
N ARG A 285 -14.54 1.41 2.23
CA ARG A 285 -14.36 1.26 0.78
C ARG A 285 -13.40 2.30 0.21
N THR A 286 -13.62 3.57 0.54
CA THR A 286 -12.75 4.67 0.10
C THR A 286 -11.35 4.55 0.70
N GLY A 287 -11.22 4.23 1.99
CA GLY A 287 -9.92 4.02 2.65
C GLY A 287 -9.09 2.93 1.96
N ILE A 288 -9.69 1.77 1.71
CA ILE A 288 -9.05 0.64 1.01
C ILE A 288 -8.59 1.04 -0.40
N TYR A 289 -9.41 1.79 -1.14
CA TYR A 289 -9.02 2.28 -2.46
C TYR A 289 -7.85 3.26 -2.40
N ILE A 290 -7.91 4.26 -1.50
CA ILE A 290 -6.86 5.27 -1.32
C ILE A 290 -5.55 4.60 -0.91
N HIS A 291 -5.62 3.55 -0.07
CA HIS A 291 -4.47 2.70 0.24
C HIS A 291 -3.85 2.09 -1.03
N ALA A 292 -4.65 1.33 -1.79
CA ALA A 292 -4.19 0.65 -2.99
C ALA A 292 -3.62 1.62 -4.05
N LEU A 293 -4.16 2.85 -4.14
CA LEU A 293 -3.60 3.91 -4.97
C LEU A 293 -2.22 4.35 -4.48
N GLY A 294 -2.05 4.55 -3.17
CA GLY A 294 -0.76 4.87 -2.58
C GLY A 294 0.28 3.79 -2.86
N ASP A 295 -0.11 2.52 -2.70
CA ASP A 295 0.78 1.38 -2.92
C ASP A 295 1.12 1.15 -4.40
N ARG A 296 0.18 1.39 -5.31
CA ARG A 296 0.45 1.39 -6.74
C ARG A 296 1.56 2.40 -7.13
N ILE A 297 1.61 3.53 -6.44
CA ILE A 297 2.59 4.60 -6.67
C ILE A 297 3.92 4.29 -5.96
N SER A 298 3.90 3.88 -4.70
CA SER A 298 5.12 3.54 -3.94
C SER A 298 5.86 2.36 -4.59
N HIS A 299 5.14 1.34 -5.03
CA HIS A 299 5.71 0.14 -5.65
C HIS A 299 5.90 0.25 -7.16
N HIS A 300 5.74 1.43 -7.76
CA HIS A 300 5.70 1.57 -9.23
C HIS A 300 6.93 0.99 -9.94
N VAL A 301 8.14 1.07 -9.36
CA VAL A 301 9.33 0.48 -9.99
C VAL A 301 9.16 -1.03 -10.21
N CYS A 302 8.57 -1.73 -9.24
CA CYS A 302 8.22 -3.14 -9.37
C CYS A 302 7.01 -3.35 -10.29
N THR A 303 5.90 -2.64 -10.04
CA THR A 303 4.62 -2.93 -10.71
C THR A 303 4.52 -2.38 -12.13
N ASP A 304 5.34 -1.39 -12.49
CA ASP A 304 5.51 -0.91 -13.87
C ASP A 304 6.34 -1.92 -14.68
N GLU A 305 7.31 -2.63 -14.10
CA GLU A 305 8.04 -3.70 -14.79
C GLU A 305 7.22 -4.99 -14.84
N GLY A 306 6.53 -5.32 -13.74
CA GLY A 306 5.67 -6.49 -13.60
C GLY A 306 4.52 -6.54 -14.60
N ARG A 307 3.97 -7.75 -14.80
CA ARG A 307 2.96 -7.99 -15.84
C ARG A 307 1.89 -8.97 -15.41
N ILE A 308 0.65 -8.67 -15.81
CA ILE A 308 -0.46 -9.61 -15.79
C ILE A 308 -0.68 -10.19 -17.19
N THR A 309 -0.77 -11.51 -17.28
CA THR A 309 -1.21 -12.25 -18.47
C THR A 309 -2.63 -12.79 -18.24
N PRO A 310 -3.62 -12.40 -19.06
CA PRO A 310 -4.98 -12.89 -18.92
C PRO A 310 -5.15 -14.34 -19.43
N PRO A 311 -6.21 -15.04 -19.02
CA PRO A 311 -6.56 -16.36 -19.53
C PRO A 311 -6.69 -16.40 -21.05
N THR A 312 -6.30 -17.53 -21.64
CA THR A 312 -6.46 -17.85 -23.06
C THR A 312 -7.24 -19.15 -23.24
N PRO A 313 -7.73 -19.50 -24.45
CA PRO A 313 -8.38 -20.79 -24.68
C PRO A 313 -7.52 -22.00 -24.31
N ARG A 314 -6.18 -21.86 -24.31
CA ARG A 314 -5.24 -22.94 -23.95
C ARG A 314 -4.82 -22.91 -22.48
N GLN A 315 -5.09 -21.82 -21.77
CA GLN A 315 -4.68 -21.62 -20.38
C GLN A 315 -5.77 -20.87 -19.61
N ARG A 316 -6.47 -21.60 -18.74
CA ARG A 316 -7.55 -21.06 -17.91
C ARG A 316 -7.02 -20.52 -16.57
N ALA A 317 -6.07 -19.61 -16.61
CA ALA A 317 -5.54 -18.94 -15.41
C ALA A 317 -5.10 -17.51 -15.74
N PHE A 318 -5.09 -16.65 -14.73
CA PHE A 318 -4.31 -15.41 -14.79
C PHE A 318 -2.91 -15.72 -14.28
N ASP A 319 -1.89 -15.16 -14.93
CA ASP A 319 -0.52 -15.22 -14.43
C ASP A 319 0.00 -13.83 -14.13
N ILE A 320 0.66 -13.68 -12.98
CA ILE A 320 1.25 -12.45 -12.50
C ILE A 320 2.76 -12.68 -12.36
N ASP A 321 3.52 -12.00 -13.21
CA ASP A 321 4.97 -12.06 -13.21
C ASP A 321 5.54 -10.81 -12.55
N LEU A 322 6.16 -11.00 -11.37
CA LEU A 322 6.92 -10.00 -10.63
C LEU A 322 8.39 -10.44 -10.46
N LEU A 323 8.89 -11.35 -11.32
CA LEU A 323 10.30 -11.77 -11.33
C LEU A 323 11.14 -10.81 -12.18
N VAL A 324 11.08 -9.54 -11.80
CA VAL A 324 11.76 -8.43 -12.47
C VAL A 324 12.69 -7.72 -11.48
N PRO A 325 13.82 -7.15 -11.93
CA PRO A 325 14.78 -6.51 -11.04
C PRO A 325 14.16 -5.42 -10.16
N GLY A 326 13.14 -4.71 -10.66
CA GLY A 326 12.42 -3.70 -9.88
C GLY A 326 11.67 -4.23 -8.65
N CYS A 327 11.44 -5.54 -8.55
CA CYS A 327 10.69 -6.18 -7.47
C CYS A 327 11.55 -6.84 -6.37
N ASP A 328 12.89 -6.77 -6.45
CA ASP A 328 13.78 -7.29 -5.40
C ASP A 328 13.54 -6.57 -4.05
N GLN A 329 13.48 -7.33 -2.94
CA GLN A 329 13.14 -6.76 -1.63
C GLN A 329 14.17 -5.82 -1.07
N GLY A 330 15.45 -5.97 -1.41
CA GLY A 330 16.47 -5.04 -0.93
C GLY A 330 16.16 -3.60 -1.38
N PRO A 331 16.14 -3.34 -2.70
CA PRO A 331 15.78 -2.03 -3.23
C PRO A 331 14.36 -1.59 -2.92
N HIS A 332 13.40 -2.51 -2.89
CA HIS A 332 12.02 -2.22 -2.50
C HIS A 332 11.93 -1.71 -1.06
N ALA A 333 12.59 -2.39 -0.12
CA ALA A 333 12.61 -1.98 1.29
C ALA A 333 13.22 -0.58 1.47
N VAL A 334 14.33 -0.28 0.79
CA VAL A 334 14.95 1.05 0.86
C VAL A 334 14.01 2.15 0.34
N ARG A 335 13.21 1.87 -0.70
CA ARG A 335 12.25 2.85 -1.23
C ARG A 335 11.13 3.19 -0.25
N HIS A 336 10.67 2.23 0.57
CA HIS A 336 9.78 2.57 1.69
C HIS A 336 10.47 3.50 2.71
N GLU A 337 11.76 3.31 2.98
CA GLU A 337 12.52 4.23 3.86
C GLU A 337 12.69 5.64 3.27
N PHE A 338 12.47 5.82 1.96
CA PHE A 338 12.46 7.12 1.29
C PHE A 338 11.12 7.86 1.39
N GLU A 339 10.04 7.20 1.79
CA GLU A 339 8.72 7.82 1.79
C GLU A 339 8.58 8.90 2.86
N THR A 340 9.41 8.82 3.90
CA THR A 340 9.39 9.71 5.05
C THR A 340 10.80 9.90 5.64
N GLY A 341 11.04 11.01 6.32
CA GLY A 341 12.29 11.23 7.06
C GLY A 341 13.53 11.53 6.24
N VAL A 342 13.36 11.75 4.95
CA VAL A 342 14.39 12.15 3.99
C VAL A 342 13.98 13.46 3.32
N HIS A 343 14.94 14.18 2.75
CA HIS A 343 14.65 15.33 1.91
C HIS A 343 14.26 14.85 0.51
N PHE A 344 13.04 15.11 0.08
CA PHE A 344 12.49 14.53 -1.16
C PHE A 344 13.13 15.08 -2.43
N ASP A 345 13.76 16.24 -2.36
CA ASP A 345 14.56 16.82 -3.44
C ASP A 345 15.90 16.10 -3.67
N GLU A 346 16.42 15.41 -2.65
CA GLU A 346 17.61 14.55 -2.75
C GLU A 346 17.31 13.21 -3.46
N LEU A 347 16.04 12.80 -3.53
CA LEU A 347 15.61 11.59 -4.22
C LEU A 347 15.66 11.76 -5.74
N LYS A 348 15.94 10.66 -6.44
CA LYS A 348 15.77 10.60 -7.90
C LYS A 348 14.31 10.83 -8.27
N PRO A 349 14.00 11.43 -9.45
CA PRO A 349 12.62 11.72 -9.84
C PRO A 349 11.67 10.53 -9.74
N GLN A 350 12.12 9.33 -10.13
CA GLN A 350 11.35 8.09 -10.02
C GLN A 350 11.02 7.72 -8.56
N ASP A 351 11.91 7.99 -7.61
CA ASP A 351 11.74 7.59 -6.20
C ASP A 351 10.97 8.64 -5.37
N ARG A 352 10.51 9.75 -5.98
CA ARG A 352 9.70 10.80 -5.31
C ARG A 352 8.23 10.41 -5.17
N THR A 353 7.98 9.20 -4.67
CA THR A 353 6.65 8.58 -4.59
C THR A 353 5.72 9.32 -3.63
N THR A 354 6.18 9.79 -2.47
CA THR A 354 5.34 10.51 -1.49
C THR A 354 4.65 11.74 -2.08
N ALA A 355 5.36 12.55 -2.88
CA ALA A 355 4.76 13.71 -3.53
C ALA A 355 3.70 13.32 -4.56
N ALA A 356 3.93 12.26 -5.33
CA ALA A 356 2.96 11.72 -6.27
C ALA A 356 1.73 11.16 -5.53
N THR A 357 1.93 10.35 -4.49
CA THR A 357 0.89 9.75 -3.65
C THR A 357 -0.01 10.80 -3.03
N LEU A 358 0.54 11.75 -2.26
CA LEU A 358 -0.26 12.79 -1.61
C LEU A 358 -1.04 13.63 -2.62
N SER A 359 -0.43 13.93 -3.76
CA SER A 359 -1.08 14.69 -4.83
C SER A 359 -2.28 13.95 -5.42
N LEU A 360 -2.14 12.67 -5.77
CA LEU A 360 -3.22 11.89 -6.40
C LEU A 360 -4.30 11.46 -5.40
N VAL A 361 -3.92 11.14 -4.17
CA VAL A 361 -4.87 10.85 -3.09
C VAL A 361 -5.75 12.07 -2.82
N TYR A 362 -5.19 13.29 -2.80
CA TYR A 362 -5.99 14.51 -2.68
C TYR A 362 -7.03 14.62 -3.81
N ASP A 363 -6.62 14.39 -5.05
CA ASP A 363 -7.52 14.50 -6.22
C ASP A 363 -8.64 13.45 -6.17
N GLU A 364 -8.32 12.23 -5.77
CA GLU A 364 -9.34 11.19 -5.62
C GLU A 364 -10.27 11.47 -4.44
N LEU A 365 -9.77 11.98 -3.31
CA LEU A 365 -10.63 12.42 -2.21
C LEU A 365 -11.59 13.55 -2.63
N VAL A 366 -11.16 14.48 -3.50
CA VAL A 366 -12.05 15.47 -4.13
C VAL A 366 -13.16 14.78 -4.94
N ASN A 367 -12.82 13.74 -5.72
CA ASN A 367 -13.80 12.99 -6.51
C ASN A 367 -14.82 12.25 -5.62
N PHE A 368 -14.36 11.60 -4.55
CA PHE A 368 -15.24 10.95 -3.58
C PHE A 368 -16.12 11.95 -2.82
N ALA A 369 -15.56 13.09 -2.40
CA ALA A 369 -16.33 14.13 -1.72
C ALA A 369 -17.42 14.71 -2.64
N ARG A 370 -17.10 14.90 -3.94
CA ARG A 370 -18.08 15.34 -4.94
C ARG A 370 -19.21 14.34 -5.07
N LEU A 371 -18.88 13.06 -5.23
CA LEU A 371 -19.85 11.98 -5.38
C LEU A 371 -20.78 11.87 -4.16
N ARG A 372 -20.26 12.17 -2.96
CA ARG A 372 -21.00 12.10 -1.70
C ARG A 372 -21.70 13.40 -1.33
N GLY A 373 -21.58 14.45 -2.13
CA GLY A 373 -22.17 15.75 -1.84
C GLY A 373 -21.55 16.46 -0.64
N THR A 374 -20.33 16.10 -0.23
CA THR A 374 -19.61 16.69 0.91
C THR A 374 -18.46 17.60 0.47
N LEU A 375 -18.26 17.79 -0.84
CA LEU A 375 -17.15 18.59 -1.37
C LEU A 375 -17.23 20.04 -0.91
N ASP A 376 -16.15 20.52 -0.28
CA ASP A 376 -15.87 21.95 -0.15
C ASP A 376 -15.41 22.49 -1.52
N PRO A 377 -16.17 23.41 -2.16
CA PRO A 377 -15.80 23.93 -3.48
C PRO A 377 -14.42 24.60 -3.52
N SER A 378 -13.95 25.15 -2.41
CA SER A 378 -12.62 25.79 -2.35
C SER A 378 -11.47 24.77 -2.51
N ALA A 379 -11.73 23.50 -2.19
CA ALA A 379 -10.75 22.42 -2.23
C ALA A 379 -10.31 22.04 -3.65
N THR A 380 -11.06 22.44 -4.69
CA THR A 380 -10.71 22.13 -6.09
C THR A 380 -9.68 23.10 -6.68
N THR A 381 -9.30 24.15 -5.94
CA THR A 381 -8.32 25.12 -6.43
C THR A 381 -6.89 24.57 -6.32
N PRO A 382 -5.98 24.88 -7.27
CA PRO A 382 -4.57 24.54 -7.13
C PRO A 382 -3.93 25.09 -5.85
N ALA A 383 -4.38 26.27 -5.40
CA ALA A 383 -3.91 26.89 -4.17
C ALA A 383 -4.29 26.07 -2.92
N ALA A 384 -5.52 25.56 -2.84
CA ALA A 384 -5.94 24.70 -1.73
C ALA A 384 -5.12 23.42 -1.67
N LYS A 385 -4.96 22.72 -2.80
CA LYS A 385 -4.12 21.52 -2.88
C LYS A 385 -2.67 21.81 -2.48
N SER A 386 -2.10 22.90 -2.99
CA SER A 386 -0.73 23.32 -2.65
C SER A 386 -0.56 23.63 -1.17
N ALA A 387 -1.54 24.30 -0.53
CA ALA A 387 -1.52 24.58 0.90
C ALA A 387 -1.49 23.31 1.75
N VAL A 388 -2.23 22.27 1.35
CA VAL A 388 -2.28 20.99 2.06
C VAL A 388 -1.05 20.14 1.77
N VAL A 389 -0.78 19.85 0.49
CA VAL A 389 0.23 18.88 0.07
C VAL A 389 1.62 19.51 0.08
N THR A 390 1.84 20.52 -0.77
CA THR A 390 3.17 21.09 -1.02
C THR A 390 3.71 21.86 0.17
N ASN A 391 2.90 22.75 0.74
CA ASN A 391 3.32 23.65 1.81
C ASN A 391 3.08 23.08 3.22
N GLY A 392 2.29 22.01 3.33
CA GLY A 392 1.88 21.39 4.59
C GLY A 392 2.55 20.05 4.82
N LEU A 393 2.00 19.00 4.20
CA LEU A 393 2.32 17.61 4.47
C LEU A 393 3.72 17.21 4.02
N LEU A 394 4.14 17.60 2.80
CA LEU A 394 5.47 17.25 2.30
C LEU A 394 6.60 17.70 3.23
N PRO A 395 6.76 18.99 3.58
CA PRO A 395 7.83 19.41 4.47
C PRO A 395 7.71 18.81 5.88
N ALA A 396 6.50 18.47 6.34
CA ALA A 396 6.29 17.80 7.62
C ALA A 396 6.83 16.36 7.61
N LEU A 397 6.59 15.59 6.54
CA LEU A 397 7.01 14.19 6.40
C LEU A 397 8.52 14.03 6.25
N GLN A 398 9.25 15.04 5.76
CA GLN A 398 10.72 15.00 5.64
C GLN A 398 11.45 14.98 7.00
N ARG A 399 10.76 15.25 8.12
CA ARG A 399 11.38 15.31 9.45
C ARG A 399 11.92 13.94 9.86
N ARG A 400 13.24 13.77 9.95
CA ARG A 400 13.85 12.48 10.30
C ARG A 400 13.41 11.90 11.65
N ASN A 401 13.25 12.74 12.69
CA ASN A 401 12.78 12.29 14.01
C ASN A 401 11.27 11.98 13.97
N PRO A 402 10.82 10.78 14.38
CA PRO A 402 9.43 10.33 14.25
C PRO A 402 8.43 11.14 15.10
N GLU A 403 8.79 11.51 16.33
CA GLU A 403 7.94 12.35 17.17
C GLU A 403 7.81 13.77 16.59
N ALA A 404 8.92 14.37 16.15
CA ALA A 404 8.91 15.67 15.50
C ALA A 404 8.13 15.66 14.19
N ARG A 405 8.18 14.55 13.43
CA ARG A 405 7.40 14.33 12.21
C ARG A 405 5.91 14.29 12.48
N LEU A 406 5.48 13.45 13.42
CA LEU A 406 4.07 13.33 13.82
C LEU A 406 3.52 14.68 14.31
N ARG A 407 4.30 15.40 15.13
CA ARG A 407 3.97 16.78 15.55
C ARG A 407 3.85 17.73 14.35
N ALA A 408 4.80 17.69 13.42
CA ALA A 408 4.78 18.56 12.24
C ALA A 408 3.58 18.29 11.31
N VAL A 409 3.23 17.01 11.09
CA VAL A 409 2.05 16.61 10.31
C VAL A 409 0.77 17.09 10.99
N THR A 410 0.68 16.90 12.31
CA THR A 410 -0.44 17.41 13.12
C THR A 410 -0.56 18.92 13.01
N SER A 411 0.55 19.66 13.18
CA SER A 411 0.58 21.11 13.04
C SER A 411 0.21 21.58 11.63
N ALA A 412 0.52 20.82 10.57
CA ALA A 412 0.05 21.13 9.21
C ALA A 412 -1.48 21.09 9.14
N GLY A 413 -2.12 20.07 9.72
CA GLY A 413 -3.58 20.01 9.86
C GLY A 413 -4.16 21.17 10.68
N CYS A 414 -3.59 21.44 11.86
CA CYS A 414 -4.07 22.50 12.77
C CYS A 414 -4.07 23.89 12.11
N ARG A 415 -3.02 24.24 11.35
CA ARG A 415 -2.96 25.51 10.59
C ARG A 415 -4.06 25.65 9.56
N LEU A 416 -4.64 24.54 9.12
CA LEU A 416 -5.70 24.49 8.12
C LEU A 416 -7.10 24.31 8.75
N GLY A 417 -7.21 24.41 10.08
CA GLY A 417 -8.44 24.24 10.85
C GLY A 417 -8.88 22.78 11.00
N VAL A 418 -7.98 21.81 10.78
CA VAL A 418 -8.26 20.38 10.95
C VAL A 418 -7.93 19.96 12.39
N PRO A 419 -8.90 19.42 13.16
CA PRO A 419 -8.62 18.86 14.49
C PRO A 419 -7.60 17.73 14.41
N ALA A 420 -6.76 17.59 15.43
CA ALA A 420 -5.76 16.52 15.48
C ALA A 420 -6.37 15.12 15.27
N PHE A 421 -5.66 14.25 14.55
CA PHE A 421 -6.04 12.85 14.42
C PHE A 421 -6.00 12.17 15.81
N PRO A 422 -6.93 11.24 16.14
CA PRO A 422 -6.92 10.57 17.44
C PRO A 422 -5.56 9.97 17.83
N GLY A 423 -5.04 10.40 18.98
CA GLY A 423 -3.73 9.98 19.51
C GLY A 423 -2.59 10.95 19.19
N ASN A 424 -2.79 11.90 18.29
CA ASN A 424 -1.83 12.97 18.05
C ASN A 424 -1.92 14.04 19.15
N PRO A 425 -0.85 14.85 19.31
CA PRO A 425 -0.90 16.05 20.13
C PRO A 425 -2.06 16.97 19.72
N VAL A 426 -2.67 17.65 20.69
CA VAL A 426 -3.74 18.61 20.41
C VAL A 426 -3.23 19.79 19.58
N CYS A 427 -4.14 20.36 18.78
CA CYS A 427 -4.03 21.75 18.35
C CYS A 427 -4.27 22.67 19.57
#